data_AF-A0A0M9VNA5-F1
#
_entry.id   AF-A0A0M9VNA5-F1
#
_cell.length_a   1.000
_cell.length_b   1.000
_cell.length_c   1.000
_cell.angle_alpha   90.00
_cell.angle_beta   90.00
_cell.angle_gamma   90.00
#
_symmetry.space_group_name_H-M   'P 1'
#
loop_
_entity.id
_entity.type
_entity.pdbx_description
1 polymer ?
#
loop_
_entity_poly.entity_id
_entity_poly.type
_entity_poly.pdbx_seq_one_letter_code
_entity_poly.pdbx_strand_id
1 'polypeptide(L)'
;MSSSSSARQELPSTLLRLCVLCASSLQAMDPASVPDEAIDNDTAKTDGQVLSTQIHHDVITILQKVRKDTTGLSLAMRPSAKADPNAGPLDGVDDASIASAMHLLKALANEAVPKLVFLANLATKHQRVYALSEAASHDETIELAKSMGAQLVLGEGAKGAQSRTASVGTLFAAHVRRIVSDVVEKIAELCQSFMDQRTREVLHRAQQKREGATSAQPPAMPPPTRAASLQLTKHIWTICDNAEGDVSSATPFMGRLPRNNFEAMCMEWRQSELELRDGLQELDEAVQQDENEVAAEDENENEDEDEEEERGLESMWEHAGTLTADEKIVATQILALLRAGLDMFKQLYKSLDKATYDGDQGQIFAEALVSAQDDLIATALYEGDYEDAASFQKAIDTYMDACRSFHASVPGAPGWASVQAAYDAIQL
;
A
#
# COMPACT_ATOMS: atom_id res chain seq x y z
N MET A 1 8.54 -43.89 -22.05
CA MET A 1 7.56 -43.08 -22.84
C MET A 1 6.20 -42.95 -22.14
N SER A 2 6.13 -42.96 -20.80
CA SER A 2 4.85 -42.86 -20.04
C SER A 2 4.69 -41.56 -19.24
N SER A 3 5.69 -40.67 -19.25
CA SER A 3 5.70 -39.44 -18.45
C SER A 3 5.06 -38.23 -19.15
N SER A 4 4.93 -38.25 -20.48
CA SER A 4 4.43 -37.11 -21.26
C SER A 4 2.91 -36.91 -21.17
N SER A 5 2.13 -37.99 -21.10
CA SER A 5 0.68 -37.90 -20.90
C SER A 5 0.28 -37.49 -19.48
N SER A 6 1.11 -37.80 -18.47
CA SER A 6 0.82 -37.46 -17.07
C SER A 6 1.03 -35.97 -16.79
N ALA A 7 2.08 -35.35 -17.37
CA ALA A 7 2.34 -33.93 -17.19
C ALA A 7 1.18 -33.03 -17.67
N ARG A 8 0.64 -33.33 -18.85
CA ARG A 8 -0.51 -32.60 -19.42
C ARG A 8 -1.80 -32.78 -18.61
N GLN A 9 -1.98 -33.95 -18.00
CA GLN A 9 -3.11 -34.22 -17.11
C GLN A 9 -2.95 -33.58 -15.72
N GLU A 10 -1.73 -33.43 -15.23
CA GLU A 10 -1.40 -32.85 -13.93
C GLU A 10 -1.37 -31.32 -13.92
N LEU A 11 -1.17 -30.69 -15.07
CA LEU A 11 -1.04 -29.24 -15.20
C LEU A 11 -2.26 -28.47 -14.63
N PRO A 12 -3.52 -28.79 -14.97
CA PRO A 12 -4.68 -28.10 -14.39
C PRO A 12 -4.74 -28.21 -12.86
N SER A 13 -4.40 -29.39 -12.32
CA SER A 13 -4.34 -29.60 -10.87
C SER A 13 -3.23 -28.77 -10.21
N THR A 14 -2.09 -28.64 -10.88
CA THR A 14 -0.95 -27.84 -10.39
C THR A 14 -1.28 -26.36 -10.37
N LEU A 15 -1.88 -25.84 -11.45
CA LEU A 15 -2.36 -24.46 -11.52
C LEU A 15 -3.37 -24.16 -10.41
N LEU A 16 -4.34 -25.05 -10.21
CA LEU A 16 -5.36 -24.88 -9.17
C LEU A 16 -4.75 -24.88 -7.76
N ARG A 17 -3.82 -25.81 -7.47
CA ARG A 17 -3.11 -25.85 -6.18
C ARG A 17 -2.33 -24.56 -5.92
N LEU A 18 -1.67 -24.01 -6.92
CA LEU A 18 -0.93 -22.76 -6.78
C LEU A 18 -1.88 -21.58 -6.54
N CYS A 19 -3.00 -21.47 -7.26
CA CYS A 19 -3.99 -20.43 -6.98
C CYS A 19 -4.56 -20.53 -5.55
N VAL A 20 -4.87 -21.74 -5.07
CA VAL A 20 -5.31 -21.96 -3.69
C VAL A 20 -4.21 -21.57 -2.70
N LEU A 21 -2.96 -21.95 -2.95
CA LEU A 21 -1.82 -21.58 -2.12
C LEU A 21 -1.65 -20.05 -2.04
N CYS A 22 -1.68 -19.35 -3.18
CA CYS A 22 -1.60 -17.89 -3.21
C CYS A 22 -2.74 -17.27 -2.41
N ALA A 23 -3.97 -17.75 -2.61
CA ALA A 23 -5.12 -17.23 -1.90
C ALA A 23 -4.99 -17.45 -0.38
N SER A 24 -4.61 -18.66 0.06
CA SER A 24 -4.34 -18.98 1.47
C SER A 24 -3.19 -18.17 2.05
N SER A 25 -2.16 -17.92 1.26
CA SER A 25 -1.00 -17.11 1.64
C SER A 25 -1.39 -15.64 1.88
N LEU A 26 -2.21 -15.06 1.00
CA LEU A 26 -2.72 -13.69 1.17
C LEU A 26 -3.52 -13.55 2.47
N GLN A 27 -4.37 -14.54 2.80
CA GLN A 27 -5.08 -14.55 4.08
C GLN A 27 -4.14 -14.72 5.29
N ALA A 28 -3.09 -15.53 5.17
CA ALA A 28 -2.12 -15.75 6.24
C ALA A 28 -1.20 -14.55 6.49
N MET A 29 -1.17 -13.57 5.58
CA MET A 29 -0.45 -12.31 5.74
C MET A 29 -1.33 -11.18 6.29
N ASP A 30 -2.58 -11.46 6.67
CA ASP A 30 -3.47 -10.47 7.27
C ASP A 30 -2.81 -9.90 8.54
N PRO A 31 -2.54 -8.58 8.62
CA PRO A 31 -1.91 -7.98 9.78
C PRO A 31 -2.72 -8.17 11.07
N ALA A 32 -4.05 -8.36 11.00
CA ALA A 32 -4.88 -8.65 12.16
C ALA A 32 -4.61 -10.05 12.76
N SER A 33 -3.94 -10.93 12.02
CA SER A 33 -3.69 -12.33 12.42
C SER A 33 -2.36 -12.56 13.15
N VAL A 34 -1.47 -11.56 13.19
CA VAL A 34 -0.14 -11.70 13.81
C VAL A 34 -0.17 -11.11 15.23
N PRO A 35 0.04 -11.92 16.29
CA PRO A 35 0.05 -11.41 17.65
C PRO A 35 1.31 -10.57 17.91
N ASP A 36 1.13 -9.44 18.58
CA ASP A 36 2.22 -8.67 19.15
C ASP A 36 2.87 -9.48 20.30
N GLU A 37 4.13 -9.90 20.12
CA GLU A 37 4.84 -10.72 21.10
C GLU A 37 5.74 -9.88 22.02
N ALA A 38 5.78 -10.25 23.30
CA ALA A 38 6.84 -9.81 24.22
C ALA A 38 8.03 -10.77 24.10
N ILE A 39 9.22 -10.22 23.93
CA ILE A 39 10.46 -10.98 23.79
C ILE A 39 11.39 -10.74 24.97
N ASP A 40 12.30 -11.69 25.17
CA ASP A 40 13.30 -11.62 26.21
C ASP A 40 14.18 -10.38 26.09
N ASN A 41 14.62 -9.86 27.24
CA ASN A 41 15.45 -8.66 27.32
C ASN A 41 16.78 -8.79 26.55
N ASP A 42 17.32 -10.00 26.40
CA ASP A 42 18.52 -10.23 25.58
C ASP A 42 18.21 -10.20 24.08
N THR A 43 17.07 -10.75 23.66
CA THR A 43 16.60 -10.67 22.28
C THR A 43 16.21 -9.22 21.92
N ALA A 44 15.71 -8.45 22.88
CA ALA A 44 15.41 -7.03 22.74
C ALA A 44 16.65 -6.13 22.54
N LYS A 45 17.86 -6.66 22.72
CA LYS A 45 19.13 -5.97 22.39
C LYS A 45 19.60 -6.23 20.96
N THR A 46 18.94 -7.12 20.23
CA THR A 46 19.29 -7.40 18.82
C THR A 46 18.99 -6.15 17.98
N ASP A 47 19.81 -5.88 16.98
CA ASP A 47 19.60 -4.74 16.07
C ASP A 47 18.61 -5.11 14.96
N GLY A 48 17.44 -4.48 14.98
CA GLY A 48 16.38 -4.63 13.98
C GLY A 48 16.81 -4.19 12.59
N GLN A 49 17.81 -3.31 12.45
CA GLN A 49 18.36 -2.90 11.16
C GLN A 49 19.08 -4.04 10.44
N VAL A 50 19.71 -4.94 11.20
CA VAL A 50 20.35 -6.14 10.63
C VAL A 50 19.28 -7.05 10.03
N LEU A 51 18.17 -7.25 10.76
CA LEU A 51 17.04 -8.04 10.28
C LEU A 51 16.36 -7.40 9.08
N SER A 52 16.10 -6.08 9.10
CA SER A 52 15.47 -5.38 7.96
C SER A 52 16.34 -5.47 6.70
N THR A 53 17.66 -5.33 6.84
CA THR A 53 18.62 -5.48 5.74
C THR A 53 18.60 -6.89 5.16
N GLN A 54 18.55 -7.91 6.02
CA GLN A 54 18.46 -9.30 5.58
C GLN A 54 17.13 -9.57 4.86
N ILE A 55 16.00 -9.17 5.44
CA ILE A 55 14.67 -9.31 4.83
C ILE A 55 14.65 -8.62 3.46
N HIS A 56 15.14 -7.38 3.37
CA HIS A 56 15.23 -6.66 2.10
C HIS A 56 16.04 -7.46 1.06
N HIS A 57 17.24 -7.92 1.41
CA HIS A 57 18.08 -8.70 0.49
C HIS A 57 17.41 -10.01 0.02
N ASP A 58 16.81 -10.75 0.95
CA ASP A 58 16.16 -12.03 0.67
C ASP A 58 14.91 -11.84 -0.20
N VAL A 59 14.09 -10.81 0.09
CA VAL A 59 12.91 -10.47 -0.73
C VAL A 59 13.34 -10.14 -2.16
N ILE A 60 14.29 -9.22 -2.36
CA ILE A 60 14.77 -8.84 -3.69
C ILE A 60 15.30 -10.06 -4.46
N THR A 61 16.10 -10.91 -3.79
CA THR A 61 16.64 -12.13 -4.42
C THR A 61 15.54 -13.07 -4.89
N ILE A 62 14.47 -13.23 -4.09
CA ILE A 62 13.34 -14.08 -4.48
C ILE A 62 12.51 -13.41 -5.58
N LEU A 63 12.32 -12.09 -5.55
CA LEU A 63 11.63 -11.35 -6.62
C LEU A 63 12.35 -11.50 -7.97
N GLN A 64 13.69 -11.44 -7.99
CA GLN A 64 14.47 -11.74 -9.19
C GLN A 64 14.19 -13.14 -9.75
N LYS A 65 14.09 -14.13 -8.86
CA LYS A 65 13.74 -15.50 -9.23
C LYS A 65 12.31 -15.58 -9.75
N VAL A 66 11.34 -14.93 -9.09
CA VAL A 66 9.95 -14.86 -9.55
C VAL A 66 9.87 -14.24 -10.94
N ARG A 67 10.55 -13.12 -11.18
CA ARG A 67 10.64 -12.45 -12.49
C ARG A 67 11.13 -13.42 -13.57
N LYS A 68 12.18 -14.20 -13.28
CA LYS A 68 12.72 -15.22 -14.19
C LYS A 68 11.74 -16.38 -14.42
N ASP A 69 11.18 -16.92 -13.35
CA ASP A 69 10.33 -18.12 -13.40
C ASP A 69 8.98 -17.82 -14.08
N THR A 70 8.39 -16.65 -13.84
CA THR A 70 7.15 -16.19 -14.48
C THR A 70 7.36 -15.86 -15.96
N THR A 71 8.50 -15.25 -16.33
CA THR A 71 8.89 -15.06 -17.73
C THR A 71 9.06 -16.40 -18.44
N GLY A 72 9.79 -17.33 -17.81
CA GLY A 72 9.97 -18.68 -18.32
C GLY A 72 8.64 -19.42 -18.48
N LEU A 73 7.72 -19.25 -17.54
CA LEU A 73 6.39 -19.86 -17.58
C LEU A 73 5.59 -19.30 -18.75
N SER A 74 5.61 -17.98 -18.93
CA SER A 74 4.97 -17.29 -20.04
C SER A 74 5.50 -17.75 -21.40
N LEU A 75 6.80 -18.06 -21.50
CA LEU A 75 7.42 -18.60 -22.71
C LEU A 75 7.07 -20.08 -22.93
N ALA A 76 7.08 -20.88 -21.88
CA ALA A 76 6.71 -22.30 -21.93
C ALA A 76 5.23 -22.49 -22.28
N MET A 77 4.35 -21.59 -21.85
CA MET A 77 2.92 -21.65 -22.16
C MET A 77 2.58 -21.00 -23.52
N ARG A 78 3.56 -20.78 -24.39
CA ARG A 78 3.35 -20.22 -25.74
C ARG A 78 2.74 -21.28 -26.67
N PRO A 79 1.57 -21.03 -27.28
CA PRO A 79 1.05 -21.90 -28.33
C PRO A 79 1.95 -21.90 -29.57
N SER A 80 2.03 -23.03 -30.25
CA SER A 80 2.69 -23.15 -31.56
C SER A 80 2.09 -22.16 -32.56
N ALA A 81 2.91 -21.63 -33.46
CA ALA A 81 2.48 -20.72 -34.53
C ALA A 81 1.42 -21.32 -35.49
N LYS A 82 1.17 -22.64 -35.39
CA LYS A 82 0.15 -23.37 -36.16
C LYS A 82 -1.11 -23.69 -35.36
N ALA A 83 -1.23 -23.20 -34.12
CA ALA A 83 -2.40 -23.43 -33.28
C ALA A 83 -3.61 -22.65 -33.82
N ASP A 84 -4.80 -23.25 -33.70
CA ASP A 84 -6.05 -22.58 -34.06
C ASP A 84 -6.31 -21.43 -33.05
N PRO A 85 -6.60 -20.20 -33.50
CA PRO A 85 -6.89 -19.07 -32.63
C PRO A 85 -8.09 -19.27 -31.69
N ASN A 86 -8.98 -20.22 -31.99
CA ASN A 86 -10.12 -20.60 -31.14
C ASN A 86 -9.84 -21.81 -30.23
N ALA A 87 -8.62 -22.35 -30.25
CA ALA A 87 -8.25 -23.49 -29.41
C ALA A 87 -8.06 -23.07 -27.94
N GLY A 88 -8.22 -24.01 -27.01
CA GLY A 88 -8.03 -23.74 -25.60
C GLY A 88 -6.60 -23.30 -25.25
N PRO A 89 -6.37 -22.69 -24.08
CA PRO A 89 -5.07 -22.11 -23.71
C PRO A 89 -3.89 -23.11 -23.65
N LEU A 90 -4.17 -24.42 -23.69
CA LEU A 90 -3.16 -25.50 -23.74
C LEU A 90 -3.00 -26.12 -25.13
N ASP A 91 -3.83 -25.73 -26.09
CA ASP A 91 -3.82 -26.31 -27.42
C ASP A 91 -2.68 -25.73 -28.25
N GLY A 92 -1.90 -26.62 -28.85
CA GLY A 92 -0.69 -26.24 -29.58
C GLY A 92 0.57 -26.02 -28.72
N VAL A 93 0.53 -26.24 -27.40
CA VAL A 93 1.74 -26.32 -26.57
C VAL A 93 2.32 -27.74 -26.62
N ASP A 94 3.62 -27.86 -26.87
CA ASP A 94 4.32 -29.15 -26.94
C ASP A 94 4.62 -29.73 -25.55
N ASP A 95 4.83 -31.05 -25.48
CA ASP A 95 5.00 -31.75 -24.21
C ASP A 95 6.26 -31.31 -23.43
N ALA A 96 7.33 -30.87 -24.12
CA ALA A 96 8.53 -30.38 -23.45
C ALA A 96 8.27 -29.02 -22.79
N SER A 97 7.54 -28.16 -23.49
CA SER A 97 7.04 -26.89 -22.96
C SER A 97 6.10 -27.08 -21.76
N ILE A 98 5.19 -28.07 -21.80
CA ILE A 98 4.33 -28.43 -20.65
C ILE A 98 5.16 -28.92 -19.46
N ALA A 99 6.16 -29.78 -19.69
CA ALA A 99 7.04 -30.26 -18.62
C ALA A 99 7.86 -29.11 -17.98
N SER A 100 8.34 -28.18 -18.81
CA SER A 100 9.03 -26.96 -18.35
C SER A 100 8.10 -26.07 -17.51
N ALA A 101 6.87 -25.82 -17.98
CA ALA A 101 5.86 -25.06 -17.26
C ALA A 101 5.55 -25.69 -15.89
N MET A 102 5.39 -27.01 -15.82
CA MET A 102 5.18 -27.71 -14.55
C MET A 102 6.34 -27.55 -13.57
N HIS A 103 7.59 -27.60 -14.05
CA HIS A 103 8.75 -27.37 -13.20
C HIS A 103 8.75 -25.95 -12.62
N LEU A 104 8.45 -24.95 -13.44
CA LEU A 104 8.36 -23.54 -13.01
C LEU A 104 7.21 -23.30 -12.04
N LEU A 105 6.03 -23.88 -12.29
CA LEU A 105 4.90 -23.82 -11.36
C LEU A 105 5.23 -24.46 -10.00
N LYS A 106 5.95 -25.60 -9.99
CA LYS A 106 6.41 -26.23 -8.76
C LYS A 106 7.46 -25.40 -8.03
N ALA A 107 8.36 -24.73 -8.75
CA ALA A 107 9.33 -23.81 -8.16
C ALA A 107 8.64 -22.61 -7.50
N LEU A 108 7.62 -22.03 -8.16
CA LEU A 108 6.80 -20.97 -7.58
C LEU A 108 6.05 -21.44 -6.33
N ALA A 109 5.41 -22.62 -6.40
CA ALA A 109 4.60 -23.17 -5.31
C ALA A 109 5.41 -23.62 -4.08
N ASN A 110 6.58 -24.23 -4.28
CA ASN A 110 7.33 -24.85 -3.18
C ASN A 110 8.45 -23.95 -2.64
N GLU A 111 8.90 -22.96 -3.42
CA GLU A 111 10.01 -22.11 -3.01
C GLU A 111 9.64 -20.63 -2.98
N ALA A 112 9.17 -20.05 -4.09
CA ALA A 112 9.04 -18.60 -4.17
C ALA A 112 7.91 -18.05 -3.29
N VAL A 113 6.68 -18.52 -3.49
CA VAL A 113 5.50 -18.02 -2.74
C VAL A 113 5.66 -18.27 -1.24
N PRO A 114 5.99 -19.48 -0.74
CA PRO A 114 6.13 -19.71 0.70
C PRO A 114 7.22 -18.86 1.35
N LYS A 115 8.36 -18.64 0.68
CA LYS A 115 9.46 -17.83 1.23
C LYS A 115 9.12 -16.35 1.27
N LEU A 116 8.48 -15.80 0.23
CA LEU A 116 8.03 -14.40 0.25
C LEU A 116 7.03 -14.16 1.39
N VAL A 117 6.06 -15.06 1.55
CA VAL A 117 5.04 -15.00 2.61
C VAL A 117 5.66 -15.12 3.99
N PHE A 118 6.64 -16.02 4.15
CA PHE A 118 7.39 -16.13 5.39
C PHE A 118 8.13 -14.82 5.73
N LEU A 119 8.79 -14.19 4.76
CA LEU A 119 9.51 -12.93 4.98
C LEU A 119 8.55 -11.77 5.32
N ALA A 120 7.39 -11.70 4.68
CA ALA A 120 6.36 -10.71 5.03
C ALA A 120 5.81 -10.90 6.45
N ASN A 121 5.55 -12.15 6.85
CA ASN A 121 5.09 -12.46 8.20
C ASN A 121 6.20 -12.27 9.24
N LEU A 122 7.46 -12.52 8.88
CA LEU A 122 8.61 -12.24 9.73
C LEU A 122 8.75 -10.72 9.95
N ALA A 123 8.64 -9.92 8.89
CA ALA A 123 8.67 -8.46 9.02
C ALA A 123 7.52 -7.96 9.90
N THR A 124 6.29 -8.47 9.68
CA THR A 124 5.11 -8.11 10.47
C THR A 124 5.27 -8.50 11.94
N LYS A 125 5.79 -9.71 12.22
CA LYS A 125 6.06 -10.18 13.59
C LYS A 125 7.06 -9.29 14.34
N HIS A 126 8.07 -8.77 13.64
CA HIS A 126 9.12 -7.92 14.22
C HIS A 126 8.85 -6.42 14.07
N GLN A 127 7.65 -6.02 13.59
CA GLN A 127 7.31 -4.62 13.34
C GLN A 127 7.20 -3.79 14.63
N ARG A 128 6.84 -4.45 15.74
CA ARG A 128 6.77 -3.88 17.09
C ARG A 128 7.27 -4.93 18.07
N VAL A 129 8.38 -4.62 18.70
CA VAL A 129 9.06 -5.53 19.61
C VAL A 129 8.96 -4.99 21.02
N TYR A 130 8.39 -5.77 21.93
CA TYR A 130 8.24 -5.39 23.34
C TYR A 130 9.22 -6.18 24.19
N ALA A 131 9.95 -5.49 25.07
CA ALA A 131 10.70 -6.16 26.14
C ALA A 131 9.72 -6.78 27.14
N LEU A 132 10.19 -7.69 27.99
CA LEU A 132 9.36 -8.22 29.07
C LEU A 132 9.09 -7.14 30.12
N SER A 133 7.86 -7.13 30.66
CA SER A 133 7.54 -6.35 31.85
C SER A 133 8.37 -6.83 33.04
N GLU A 134 8.63 -5.97 34.03
CA GLU A 134 9.41 -6.36 35.21
C GLU A 134 8.79 -7.55 35.96
N ALA A 135 7.46 -7.65 35.96
CA ALA A 135 6.75 -8.78 36.56
C ALA A 135 6.99 -10.09 35.80
N ALA A 136 6.95 -10.05 34.46
CA ALA A 136 7.18 -11.22 33.62
C ALA A 136 8.67 -11.61 33.56
N SER A 137 9.58 -10.63 33.66
CA SER A 137 11.03 -10.92 33.62
C SER A 137 11.53 -11.65 34.87
N HIS A 138 10.81 -11.58 35.98
CA HIS A 138 11.14 -12.26 37.24
C HIS A 138 10.22 -13.46 37.52
N ASP A 139 9.43 -13.90 36.53
CA ASP A 139 8.57 -15.07 36.68
C ASP A 139 9.40 -16.36 36.56
N GLU A 140 9.58 -17.05 37.69
CA GLU A 140 10.32 -18.32 37.77
C GLU A 140 9.71 -19.41 36.86
N THR A 141 8.42 -19.32 36.53
CA THR A 141 7.75 -20.28 35.63
C THR A 141 8.19 -20.10 34.17
N ILE A 142 8.52 -18.88 33.76
CA ILE A 142 9.06 -18.57 32.42
C ILE A 142 10.47 -19.13 32.28
N GLU A 143 11.32 -18.95 33.28
CA GLU A 143 12.67 -19.54 33.30
C GLU A 143 12.62 -21.07 33.32
N LEU A 144 11.73 -21.64 34.14
CA LEU A 144 11.54 -23.09 34.21
C LEU A 144 11.07 -23.66 32.86
N ALA A 145 10.07 -23.04 32.22
CA ALA A 145 9.56 -23.48 30.93
C ALA A 145 10.64 -23.43 29.83
N LYS A 146 11.47 -22.37 29.81
CA LYS A 146 12.63 -22.28 28.91
C LYS A 146 13.65 -23.39 29.18
N SER A 147 13.95 -23.66 30.45
CA SER A 147 14.89 -24.73 30.83
C SER A 147 14.38 -26.12 30.42
N MET A 148 13.07 -26.30 30.30
CA MET A 148 12.41 -27.51 29.80
C MET A 148 12.30 -27.57 28.26
N GLY A 149 12.77 -26.54 27.54
CA GLY A 149 12.73 -26.47 26.09
C GLY A 149 11.39 -26.02 25.50
N ALA A 150 10.51 -25.41 26.30
CA ALA A 150 9.24 -24.88 25.80
C ALA A 150 9.45 -23.61 24.97
N GLN A 151 8.72 -23.50 23.85
CA GLN A 151 8.59 -22.25 23.11
C GLN A 151 7.43 -21.45 23.74
N LEU A 152 7.77 -20.33 24.37
CA LEU A 152 6.81 -19.47 25.06
C LEU A 152 6.23 -18.45 24.09
N VAL A 153 4.91 -18.28 24.14
CA VAL A 153 4.20 -17.17 23.51
C VAL A 153 3.61 -16.35 24.65
N LEU A 154 4.12 -15.15 24.82
CA LEU A 154 3.75 -14.29 25.94
C LEU A 154 2.70 -13.29 25.48
N GLY A 155 1.55 -13.30 26.16
CA GLY A 155 0.42 -12.44 25.85
C GLY A 155 0.61 -10.99 26.30
N GLU A 156 -0.43 -10.16 26.11
CA GLU A 156 -0.36 -8.72 26.32
C GLU A 156 0.08 -8.29 27.72
N GLY A 157 -0.29 -9.04 28.77
CA GLY A 157 0.09 -8.75 30.15
C GLY A 157 1.59 -8.88 30.45
N ALA A 158 2.37 -9.50 29.55
CA ALA A 158 3.82 -9.63 29.68
C ALA A 158 4.59 -8.55 28.90
N LYS A 159 3.90 -7.69 28.12
CA LYS A 159 4.52 -6.61 27.35
C LYS A 159 5.02 -5.51 28.29
N GLY A 160 6.32 -5.26 28.25
CA GLY A 160 6.99 -4.11 28.86
C GLY A 160 7.16 -2.96 27.87
N ALA A 161 8.24 -2.19 28.04
CA ALA A 161 8.55 -1.09 27.13
C ALA A 161 8.87 -1.59 25.71
N GLN A 162 8.47 -0.83 24.69
CA GLN A 162 8.80 -1.12 23.29
C GLN A 162 10.31 -0.93 23.06
N SER A 163 10.97 -1.97 22.55
CA SER A 163 12.37 -1.89 22.10
C SER A 163 12.41 -1.42 20.66
N ARG A 164 12.64 -0.11 20.47
CA ARG A 164 12.76 0.50 19.13
C ARG A 164 13.97 -0.03 18.35
N THR A 165 15.08 -0.29 19.04
CA THR A 165 16.32 -0.78 18.41
C THR A 165 16.18 -2.19 17.86
N ALA A 166 15.33 -3.03 18.46
CA ALA A 166 15.08 -4.39 18.00
C ALA A 166 13.94 -4.50 16.98
N SER A 167 13.18 -3.43 16.78
CA SER A 167 12.08 -3.40 15.83
C SER A 167 12.58 -3.18 14.40
N VAL A 168 11.94 -3.85 13.43
CA VAL A 168 12.11 -3.52 12.00
C VAL A 168 11.25 -2.34 11.57
N GLY A 169 10.24 -1.97 12.38
CA GLY A 169 9.31 -0.87 12.16
C GLY A 169 8.07 -1.23 11.34
N THR A 170 6.99 -0.51 11.63
CA THR A 170 5.65 -0.76 11.05
C THR A 170 5.61 -0.42 9.57
N LEU A 171 6.22 0.70 9.17
CA LEU A 171 6.21 1.15 7.77
C LEU A 171 6.99 0.17 6.88
N PHE A 172 8.20 -0.23 7.29
CA PHE A 172 8.99 -1.22 6.56
C PHE A 172 8.22 -2.54 6.40
N ALA A 173 7.63 -3.06 7.48
CA ALA A 173 6.84 -4.29 7.43
C ALA A 173 5.62 -4.16 6.49
N ALA A 174 4.94 -3.01 6.51
CA ALA A 174 3.82 -2.73 5.60
C ALA A 174 4.25 -2.73 4.12
N HIS A 175 5.39 -2.12 3.77
CA HIS A 175 5.90 -2.15 2.39
C HIS A 175 6.30 -3.55 1.94
N VAL A 176 6.98 -4.33 2.79
CA VAL A 176 7.32 -5.74 2.48
C VAL A 176 6.05 -6.51 2.19
N ARG A 177 5.04 -6.39 3.06
CA ARG A 177 3.75 -7.06 2.89
C ARG A 177 3.05 -6.63 1.61
N ARG A 178 2.98 -5.33 1.32
CA ARG A 178 2.35 -4.79 0.09
C ARG A 178 2.96 -5.41 -1.16
N ILE A 179 4.28 -5.32 -1.31
CA ILE A 179 4.99 -5.85 -2.48
C ILE A 179 4.81 -7.37 -2.61
N VAL A 180 4.90 -8.10 -1.49
CA VAL A 180 4.69 -9.56 -1.50
C VAL A 180 3.26 -9.92 -1.88
N SER A 181 2.26 -9.21 -1.34
CA SER A 181 0.85 -9.41 -1.68
C SER A 181 0.59 -9.16 -3.17
N ASP A 182 1.06 -8.03 -3.71
CA ASP A 182 0.91 -7.68 -5.12
C ASP A 182 1.50 -8.77 -6.03
N VAL A 183 2.71 -9.25 -5.72
CA VAL A 183 3.37 -10.30 -6.51
C VAL A 183 2.63 -11.63 -6.40
N VAL A 184 2.20 -12.04 -5.21
CA VAL A 184 1.47 -13.31 -4.99
C VAL A 184 0.11 -13.29 -5.68
N GLU A 185 -0.59 -12.16 -5.66
CA GLU A 185 -1.84 -11.93 -6.38
C GLU A 185 -1.61 -12.02 -7.89
N LYS A 186 -0.61 -11.31 -8.44
CA LYS A 186 -0.31 -11.38 -9.88
C LYS A 186 0.18 -12.76 -10.35
N ILE A 187 0.88 -13.53 -9.51
CA ILE A 187 1.18 -14.94 -9.79
C ILE A 187 -0.12 -15.76 -9.90
N ALA A 188 -1.09 -15.53 -9.00
CA ALA A 188 -2.37 -16.23 -9.03
C ALA A 188 -3.17 -15.87 -10.29
N GLU A 189 -3.25 -14.58 -10.65
CA GLU A 189 -3.89 -14.10 -11.88
C GLU A 189 -3.21 -14.69 -13.13
N LEU A 190 -1.87 -14.73 -13.16
CA LEU A 190 -1.12 -15.33 -14.25
C LEU A 190 -1.48 -16.81 -14.41
N CYS A 191 -1.56 -17.56 -13.31
CA CYS A 191 -1.98 -18.96 -13.34
C CYS A 191 -3.41 -19.12 -13.87
N GLN A 192 -4.33 -18.24 -13.46
CA GLN A 192 -5.72 -18.23 -13.94
C GLN A 192 -5.82 -17.97 -15.44
N SER A 193 -4.93 -17.12 -16.00
CA SER A 193 -4.87 -16.86 -17.44
C SER A 193 -4.46 -18.07 -18.29
N PHE A 194 -3.85 -19.10 -17.66
CA PHE A 194 -3.47 -20.36 -18.31
C PHE A 194 -4.49 -21.50 -18.10
N MET A 195 -5.53 -21.28 -17.31
CA MET A 195 -6.54 -22.30 -17.03
C MET A 195 -7.58 -22.40 -18.15
N ASP A 196 -8.03 -23.62 -18.43
CA ASP A 196 -9.20 -23.86 -19.27
C ASP A 196 -10.50 -23.50 -18.54
N GLN A 197 -11.60 -23.38 -19.29
CA GLN A 197 -12.89 -22.96 -18.74
C GLN A 197 -13.36 -23.87 -17.59
N ARG A 198 -13.14 -25.18 -17.72
CA ARG A 198 -13.50 -26.16 -16.68
C ARG A 198 -12.74 -25.92 -15.37
N THR A 199 -11.43 -25.70 -15.43
CA THR A 199 -10.63 -25.45 -14.21
C THR A 199 -11.00 -24.11 -13.58
N ARG A 200 -11.29 -23.09 -14.39
CA ARG A 200 -11.78 -21.79 -13.93
C ARG A 200 -13.11 -21.90 -13.19
N GLU A 201 -14.05 -22.69 -13.68
CA GLU A 201 -15.31 -22.96 -12.96
C GLU A 201 -15.10 -23.65 -11.60
N VAL A 202 -14.15 -24.60 -11.53
CA VAL A 202 -13.82 -25.28 -10.26
C VAL A 202 -13.20 -24.30 -9.28
N LEU A 203 -12.27 -23.44 -9.74
CA LEU A 203 -11.65 -22.41 -8.91
C LEU A 203 -12.69 -21.42 -8.39
N HIS A 204 -13.58 -20.94 -9.26
CA HIS A 204 -14.67 -20.03 -8.88
C HIS A 204 -15.58 -20.63 -7.81
N ARG A 205 -15.97 -21.91 -7.95
CA ARG A 205 -16.74 -22.61 -6.90
C ARG A 205 -15.97 -22.76 -5.59
N ALA A 206 -14.65 -22.93 -5.65
CA ALA A 206 -13.81 -23.01 -4.46
C ALA A 206 -13.70 -21.64 -3.76
N GLN A 207 -13.55 -20.55 -4.52
CA GLN A 207 -13.54 -19.17 -4.02
C GLN A 207 -14.85 -18.81 -3.35
N GLN A 208 -15.99 -19.06 -4.00
CA GLN A 208 -17.33 -18.81 -3.43
C GLN A 208 -17.56 -19.55 -2.11
N LYS A 209 -17.08 -20.80 -1.98
CA LYS A 209 -17.19 -21.55 -0.73
C LYS A 209 -16.33 -20.99 0.40
N ARG A 210 -15.20 -20.36 0.06
CA ARG A 210 -14.25 -19.80 1.02
C ARG A 210 -14.69 -18.43 1.54
N GLU A 211 -15.24 -17.59 0.67
CA GLU A 211 -15.68 -16.23 1.00
C GLU A 211 -17.09 -16.19 1.62
N GLY A 212 -17.83 -17.29 1.56
CA GLY A 212 -19.21 -17.38 2.04
C GLY A 212 -20.20 -16.68 1.08
N ALA A 213 -21.49 -16.85 1.34
CA ALA A 213 -22.57 -16.27 0.52
C ALA A 213 -22.71 -14.74 0.63
N THR A 214 -21.85 -14.08 1.41
CA THR A 214 -21.90 -12.65 1.74
C THR A 214 -21.05 -11.77 0.84
N SER A 215 -20.16 -12.34 0.01
CA SER A 215 -19.37 -11.60 -0.98
C SER A 215 -20.19 -11.40 -2.26
N ALA A 216 -20.57 -10.15 -2.55
CA ALA A 216 -21.23 -9.78 -3.79
C ALA A 216 -20.24 -9.90 -4.95
N GLN A 217 -20.34 -11.02 -5.68
CA GLN A 217 -19.47 -11.43 -6.81
C GLN A 217 -17.98 -11.59 -6.47
N PRO A 218 -17.39 -12.80 -6.61
CA PRO A 218 -15.95 -12.95 -6.55
C PRO A 218 -15.28 -12.12 -7.67
N PRO A 219 -14.06 -11.61 -7.45
CA PRO A 219 -13.36 -10.76 -8.40
C PRO A 219 -13.27 -11.44 -9.78
N ALA A 220 -13.45 -10.64 -10.83
CA ALA A 220 -13.47 -11.13 -12.19
C ALA A 220 -12.12 -11.79 -12.55
N MET A 221 -12.14 -13.09 -12.83
CA MET A 221 -10.93 -13.82 -13.25
C MET A 221 -10.40 -13.25 -14.58
N PRO A 222 -9.07 -13.11 -14.75
CA PRO A 222 -8.48 -12.62 -15.98
C PRO A 222 -8.86 -13.52 -17.15
N PRO A 223 -9.00 -12.97 -18.37
CA PRO A 223 -9.38 -13.76 -19.53
C PRO A 223 -8.27 -14.75 -19.88
N PRO A 224 -8.60 -16.00 -20.28
CA PRO A 224 -7.62 -17.05 -20.55
C PRO A 224 -6.98 -16.86 -21.94
N THR A 225 -6.37 -15.71 -22.15
CA THR A 225 -5.82 -15.27 -23.44
C THR A 225 -4.32 -15.05 -23.32
N ARG A 226 -3.61 -15.24 -24.44
CA ARG A 226 -2.17 -14.96 -24.49
C ARG A 226 -1.86 -13.49 -24.18
N ALA A 227 -2.68 -12.57 -24.68
CA ALA A 227 -2.54 -11.14 -24.41
C ALA A 227 -2.58 -10.84 -22.91
N ALA A 228 -3.56 -11.39 -22.18
CA ALA A 228 -3.66 -11.23 -20.73
C ALA A 228 -2.45 -11.84 -20.00
N SER A 229 -2.03 -13.06 -20.36
CA SER A 229 -0.85 -13.67 -19.73
C SER A 229 0.43 -12.83 -19.92
N LEU A 230 0.61 -12.19 -21.09
CA LEU A 230 1.73 -11.31 -21.38
C LEU A 230 1.65 -10.00 -20.58
N GLN A 231 0.46 -9.41 -20.48
CA GLN A 231 0.24 -8.21 -19.66
C GLN A 231 0.51 -8.49 -18.18
N LEU A 232 0.03 -9.63 -17.66
CA LEU A 232 0.29 -10.06 -16.29
C LEU A 232 1.78 -10.35 -16.04
N THR A 233 2.46 -10.99 -17.00
CA THR A 233 3.91 -11.20 -16.91
C THR A 233 4.65 -9.87 -16.89
N LYS A 234 4.26 -8.91 -17.73
CA LYS A 234 4.81 -7.54 -17.73
C LYS A 234 4.55 -6.86 -16.39
N HIS A 235 3.36 -7.01 -15.81
CA HIS A 235 3.02 -6.42 -14.52
C HIS A 235 3.91 -6.98 -13.41
N ILE A 236 4.06 -8.31 -13.32
CA ILE A 236 4.99 -8.95 -12.36
C ILE A 236 6.41 -8.41 -12.55
N TRP A 237 6.85 -8.26 -13.81
CA TRP A 237 8.15 -7.69 -14.15
C TRP A 237 8.29 -6.26 -13.61
N THR A 238 7.32 -5.40 -13.88
CA THR A 238 7.28 -4.02 -13.37
C THR A 238 7.30 -3.97 -11.85
N ILE A 239 6.55 -4.82 -11.15
CA ILE A 239 6.57 -4.86 -9.67
C ILE A 239 7.97 -5.26 -9.17
N CYS A 240 8.59 -6.28 -9.76
CA CYS A 240 9.92 -6.74 -9.37
C CYS A 240 10.99 -5.67 -9.62
N ASP A 241 10.94 -5.00 -10.78
CA ASP A 241 11.90 -3.98 -11.18
C ASP A 241 11.73 -2.70 -10.36
N ASN A 242 10.48 -2.30 -10.12
CA ASN A 242 10.17 -1.19 -9.22
C ASN A 242 10.70 -1.49 -7.81
N ALA A 243 10.47 -2.71 -7.28
CA ALA A 243 10.96 -3.13 -5.96
C ALA A 243 12.49 -3.03 -5.84
N GLU A 244 13.23 -3.34 -6.92
CA GLU A 244 14.68 -3.16 -7.00
C GLU A 244 15.13 -1.69 -7.06
N GLY A 245 14.23 -0.80 -7.43
CA GLY A 245 14.52 0.61 -7.68
C GLY A 245 15.10 0.87 -9.07
N ASP A 246 14.76 0.06 -10.08
CA ASP A 246 15.16 0.35 -11.46
C ASP A 246 14.49 1.63 -11.97
N VAL A 247 15.27 2.48 -12.63
CA VAL A 247 14.91 3.84 -13.06
C VAL A 247 14.19 3.82 -14.42
N SER A 248 14.06 2.64 -15.04
CA SER A 248 13.51 2.46 -16.38
C SER A 248 11.97 2.55 -16.46
N SER A 249 11.25 2.33 -15.36
CA SER A 249 9.80 2.52 -15.21
C SER A 249 9.47 3.77 -14.37
N ALA A 250 8.55 4.59 -14.87
CA ALA A 250 8.26 5.91 -14.35
C ALA A 250 7.73 5.88 -12.90
N THR A 251 8.58 6.29 -11.96
CA THR A 251 8.43 6.61 -10.51
C THR A 251 9.20 5.66 -9.56
N PRO A 252 10.54 5.54 -9.74
CA PRO A 252 11.37 4.56 -9.02
C PRO A 252 11.44 4.76 -7.49
N PHE A 253 11.07 5.94 -6.98
CA PHE A 253 11.21 6.24 -5.55
C PHE A 253 10.08 5.69 -4.68
N MET A 254 8.84 5.61 -5.19
CA MET A 254 7.66 5.16 -4.42
C MET A 254 7.40 3.65 -4.52
N GLY A 255 7.83 3.03 -5.62
CA GLY A 255 7.61 1.61 -5.89
C GLY A 255 8.69 0.67 -5.34
N ARG A 256 9.83 1.20 -4.89
CA ARG A 256 10.94 0.39 -4.40
C ARG A 256 10.72 -0.18 -3.01
N LEU A 257 11.36 -1.31 -2.73
CA LEU A 257 11.37 -1.86 -1.38
C LEU A 257 12.32 -1.00 -0.51
N PRO A 258 11.85 -0.40 0.60
CA PRO A 258 12.73 0.30 1.52
C PRO A 258 13.67 -0.71 2.21
N ARG A 259 14.88 -0.29 2.57
CA ARG A 259 15.88 -1.11 3.27
C ARG A 259 15.66 -1.16 4.78
N ASN A 260 15.00 -0.13 5.30
CA ASN A 260 14.68 0.02 6.72
C ASN A 260 13.50 0.96 6.93
N ASN A 261 13.05 1.07 8.18
CA ASN A 261 11.90 1.90 8.53
C ASN A 261 12.09 3.39 8.27
N PHE A 262 13.32 3.89 8.42
CA PHE A 262 13.61 5.30 8.18
C PHE A 262 13.44 5.65 6.70
N GLU A 263 13.93 4.77 5.81
CA GLU A 263 13.74 4.93 4.37
C GLU A 263 12.28 4.80 3.96
N ALA A 264 11.52 3.89 4.58
CA ALA A 264 10.07 3.78 4.39
C ALA A 264 9.35 5.08 4.78
N MET A 265 9.63 5.63 5.96
CA MET A 265 9.10 6.92 6.40
C MET A 265 9.45 8.04 5.41
N CYS A 266 10.68 8.10 4.90
CA CYS A 266 11.07 9.10 3.92
C CYS A 266 10.28 8.98 2.60
N MET A 267 9.92 7.76 2.20
CA MET A 267 9.09 7.51 1.03
C MET A 267 7.66 8.00 1.26
N GLU A 268 7.06 7.66 2.40
CA GLU A 268 5.71 8.07 2.77
C GLU A 268 5.62 9.59 3.01
N TRP A 269 6.59 10.21 3.68
CA TRP A 269 6.63 11.67 3.83
C TRP A 269 6.74 12.40 2.50
N ARG A 270 7.41 11.80 1.51
CA ARG A 270 7.47 12.39 0.18
C ARG A 270 6.12 12.30 -0.51
N GLN A 271 5.37 11.22 -0.30
CA GLN A 271 3.99 11.08 -0.77
C GLN A 271 3.09 12.13 -0.08
N SER A 272 3.16 12.27 1.25
CA SER A 272 2.45 13.31 1.99
C SER A 272 2.81 14.72 1.52
N GLU A 273 4.09 15.02 1.20
CA GLU A 273 4.47 16.32 0.63
C GLU A 273 3.78 16.57 -0.73
N LEU A 274 3.58 15.53 -1.53
CA LEU A 274 2.88 15.66 -2.82
C LEU A 274 1.39 15.91 -2.61
N GLU A 275 0.75 15.19 -1.70
CA GLU A 275 -0.67 15.40 -1.34
C GLU A 275 -0.90 16.80 -0.77
N LEU A 276 -0.02 17.27 0.13
CA LEU A 276 -0.10 18.63 0.66
C LEU A 276 0.05 19.69 -0.44
N ARG A 277 0.86 19.41 -1.46
CA ARG A 277 1.06 20.32 -2.60
C ARG A 277 -0.12 20.33 -3.54
N ASP A 278 -0.72 19.17 -3.77
CA ASP A 278 -1.86 18.99 -4.65
C ASP A 278 -3.07 19.76 -4.11
N GLY A 279 -3.42 19.55 -2.83
CA GLY A 279 -4.51 20.32 -2.21
C GLY A 279 -4.22 21.83 -2.13
N LEU A 280 -2.96 22.23 -1.97
CA LEU A 280 -2.58 23.64 -2.05
C LEU A 280 -2.78 24.23 -3.44
N GLN A 281 -2.54 23.44 -4.50
CA GLN A 281 -2.75 23.84 -5.87
C GLN A 281 -4.25 23.94 -6.17
N GLU A 282 -5.06 22.98 -5.71
CA GLU A 282 -6.51 23.00 -5.81
C GLU A 282 -7.12 24.29 -5.22
N LEU A 283 -6.73 24.65 -3.98
CA LEU A 283 -7.19 25.89 -3.35
C LEU A 283 -6.69 27.15 -4.08
N ASP A 284 -5.46 27.14 -4.60
CA ASP A 284 -4.90 28.27 -5.36
C ASP A 284 -5.63 28.48 -6.70
N GLU A 285 -6.00 27.39 -7.37
CA GLU A 285 -6.79 27.39 -8.61
C GLU A 285 -8.22 27.92 -8.33
N ALA A 286 -8.87 27.47 -7.26
CA ALA A 286 -10.20 27.97 -6.86
C ALA A 286 -10.20 29.46 -6.50
N VAL A 287 -9.15 29.97 -5.85
CA VAL A 287 -9.01 31.41 -5.56
C VAL A 287 -8.82 32.24 -6.84
N GLN A 288 -8.15 31.66 -7.84
CA GLN A 288 -7.84 32.33 -9.11
C GLN A 288 -8.98 32.27 -10.14
N GLN A 289 -9.94 31.36 -9.99
CA GLN A 289 -11.13 31.30 -10.85
C GLN A 289 -11.95 32.59 -10.72
N ASP A 290 -12.10 33.31 -11.83
CA ASP A 290 -12.89 34.54 -11.91
C ASP A 290 -14.36 34.22 -12.26
N GLU A 291 -15.31 34.97 -11.69
CA GLU A 291 -16.75 34.89 -12.01
C GLU A 291 -17.04 35.07 -13.53
N ASN A 292 -16.10 35.69 -14.27
CA ASN A 292 -16.22 35.95 -15.70
C ASN A 292 -15.88 34.75 -16.60
N GLU A 293 -15.24 33.68 -16.09
CA GLU A 293 -14.95 32.48 -16.90
C GLU A 293 -16.19 31.58 -17.05
N VAL A 294 -17.05 31.51 -16.03
CA VAL A 294 -18.31 30.73 -16.08
C VAL A 294 -19.35 31.39 -16.99
N ALA A 295 -19.42 32.73 -17.00
CA ALA A 295 -20.34 33.47 -17.86
C ALA A 295 -20.06 33.32 -19.37
N ALA A 296 -18.89 32.81 -19.77
CA ALA A 296 -18.53 32.59 -21.17
C ALA A 296 -18.96 31.21 -21.70
N GLU A 297 -19.30 30.26 -20.81
CA GLU A 297 -19.76 28.92 -21.19
C GLU A 297 -21.30 28.81 -21.24
N ASP A 298 -22.02 29.66 -20.49
CA ASP A 298 -23.49 29.69 -20.44
C ASP A 298 -24.19 30.33 -21.67
N GLU A 299 -23.46 31.01 -22.57
CA GLU A 299 -24.10 31.65 -23.75
C GLU A 299 -24.30 30.69 -24.94
N ASN A 300 -24.08 29.38 -24.79
CA ASN A 300 -24.11 28.45 -25.94
C ASN A 300 -24.90 27.15 -25.73
N GLU A 301 -25.91 27.13 -24.86
CA GLU A 301 -26.91 26.05 -24.86
C GLU A 301 -28.16 26.45 -25.66
N ASN A 302 -28.19 26.00 -26.92
CA ASN A 302 -29.47 25.89 -27.64
C ASN A 302 -30.31 24.81 -26.94
N GLU A 303 -31.53 25.22 -26.59
CA GLU A 303 -32.66 24.46 -26.08
C GLU A 303 -32.80 23.07 -26.72
N ASP A 304 -32.70 22.02 -25.92
CA ASP A 304 -33.45 20.77 -26.09
C ASP A 304 -33.85 20.28 -24.68
N GLU A 305 -35.09 20.59 -24.30
CA GLU A 305 -35.78 20.12 -23.10
C GLU A 305 -36.01 18.60 -23.22
N ASP A 306 -35.37 17.76 -22.38
CA ASP A 306 -35.90 16.44 -21.92
C ASP A 306 -34.86 15.58 -21.12
N GLU A 307 -34.04 16.12 -20.20
CA GLU A 307 -33.21 15.29 -19.28
C GLU A 307 -33.02 15.95 -17.89
N GLU A 308 -34.11 16.12 -17.11
CA GLU A 308 -34.08 16.84 -15.82
C GLU A 308 -33.67 16.01 -14.58
N GLU A 309 -33.51 14.68 -14.63
CA GLU A 309 -33.24 13.87 -13.42
C GLU A 309 -31.79 13.36 -13.26
N GLU A 310 -31.00 13.22 -14.33
CA GLU A 310 -29.56 12.84 -14.22
C GLU A 310 -28.61 14.05 -14.16
N ARG A 311 -29.02 15.22 -14.67
CA ARG A 311 -28.23 16.47 -14.56
C ARG A 311 -28.13 17.01 -13.13
N GLY A 312 -29.00 16.62 -12.20
CA GLY A 312 -28.97 17.14 -10.82
C GLY A 312 -27.72 16.74 -10.02
N LEU A 313 -27.09 15.60 -10.35
CA LEU A 313 -25.88 15.12 -9.69
C LEU A 313 -24.60 15.61 -10.36
N GLU A 314 -24.57 15.67 -11.71
CA GLU A 314 -23.47 16.29 -12.46
C GLU A 314 -23.42 17.81 -12.23
N SER A 315 -24.58 18.48 -12.18
CA SER A 315 -24.69 19.89 -11.84
C SER A 315 -24.21 20.17 -10.41
N MET A 316 -24.51 19.34 -9.41
CA MET A 316 -23.96 19.51 -8.05
C MET A 316 -22.43 19.37 -7.98
N TRP A 317 -21.80 18.69 -8.93
CA TRP A 317 -20.35 18.52 -9.01
C TRP A 317 -19.69 19.59 -9.90
N GLU A 318 -20.43 20.14 -10.88
CA GLU A 318 -20.03 21.28 -11.71
C GLU A 318 -20.20 22.63 -10.98
N HIS A 319 -21.04 22.68 -9.93
CA HIS A 319 -21.19 23.84 -9.05
C HIS A 319 -20.21 23.77 -7.87
N ALA A 320 -18.90 23.66 -8.14
CA ALA A 320 -17.95 24.34 -7.27
C ALA A 320 -18.23 25.85 -7.46
N GLY A 321 -19.23 26.36 -6.73
CA GLY A 321 -19.68 27.73 -6.86
C GLY A 321 -18.47 28.64 -6.77
N THR A 322 -18.31 29.52 -7.75
CA THR A 322 -17.22 30.50 -7.76
C THR A 322 -17.22 31.23 -6.42
N LEU A 323 -16.10 31.16 -5.68
CA LEU A 323 -15.96 31.78 -4.37
C LEU A 323 -16.35 33.26 -4.45
N THR A 324 -17.22 33.70 -3.54
CA THR A 324 -17.57 35.11 -3.41
C THR A 324 -16.35 35.94 -2.99
N ALA A 325 -16.42 37.26 -3.13
CA ALA A 325 -15.30 38.14 -2.80
C ALA A 325 -14.79 37.99 -1.35
N ASP A 326 -15.71 37.79 -0.39
CA ASP A 326 -15.36 37.60 1.03
C ASP A 326 -14.73 36.21 1.25
N GLU A 327 -15.24 35.18 0.59
CA GLU A 327 -14.68 33.82 0.63
C GLU A 327 -13.29 33.74 0.00
N LYS A 328 -13.05 34.48 -1.08
CA LYS A 328 -11.71 34.61 -1.68
C LYS A 328 -10.70 35.24 -0.71
N ILE A 329 -11.13 36.20 0.11
CA ILE A 329 -10.26 36.80 1.13
C ILE A 329 -9.89 35.75 2.18
N VAL A 330 -10.87 35.02 2.70
CA VAL A 330 -10.64 33.97 3.70
C VAL A 330 -9.78 32.83 3.11
N ALA A 331 -10.12 32.33 1.93
CA ALA A 331 -9.36 31.30 1.22
C ALA A 331 -7.91 31.73 0.95
N THR A 332 -7.66 33.00 0.63
CA THR A 332 -6.30 33.54 0.48
C THR A 332 -5.51 33.51 1.80
N GLN A 333 -6.16 33.80 2.93
CA GLN A 333 -5.53 33.71 4.26
C GLN A 333 -5.23 32.26 4.64
N ILE A 334 -6.17 31.34 4.39
CA ILE A 334 -5.97 29.90 4.60
C ILE A 334 -4.83 29.37 3.73
N LEU A 335 -4.80 29.77 2.46
CA LEU A 335 -3.73 29.38 1.54
C LEU A 335 -2.36 29.88 2.00
N ALA A 336 -2.26 31.05 2.64
CA ALA A 336 -1.02 31.51 3.28
C ALA A 336 -0.62 30.63 4.48
N LEU A 337 -1.59 30.21 5.31
CA LEU A 337 -1.38 29.28 6.42
C LEU A 337 -0.89 27.91 5.92
N LEU A 338 -1.55 27.34 4.92
CA LEU A 338 -1.20 26.05 4.34
C LEU A 338 0.19 26.07 3.68
N ARG A 339 0.55 27.17 3.00
CA ARG A 339 1.92 27.38 2.47
C ARG A 339 2.96 27.38 3.58
N ALA A 340 2.69 28.05 4.70
CA ALA A 340 3.59 28.06 5.85
C ALA A 340 3.74 26.65 6.47
N GLY A 341 2.64 25.89 6.56
CA GLY A 341 2.67 24.50 7.05
C GLY A 341 3.45 23.55 6.14
N LEU A 342 3.29 23.66 4.81
CA LEU A 342 4.08 22.90 3.84
C LEU A 342 5.59 23.22 3.95
N ASP A 343 5.94 24.49 4.16
CA ASP A 343 7.33 24.88 4.33
C ASP A 343 7.91 24.37 5.66
N MET A 344 7.11 24.36 6.74
CA MET A 344 7.48 23.71 8.00
C MET A 344 7.70 22.20 7.78
N PHE A 345 6.79 21.50 7.07
CA PHE A 345 6.94 20.09 6.73
C PHE A 345 8.30 19.79 6.07
N LYS A 346 8.67 20.58 5.06
CA LYS A 346 9.96 20.44 4.35
C LYS A 346 11.17 20.74 5.25
N GLN A 347 11.03 21.66 6.20
CA GLN A 347 12.09 22.00 7.15
C GLN A 347 12.29 20.93 8.21
N LEU A 348 11.19 20.32 8.69
CA LEU A 348 11.22 19.20 9.63
C LEU A 348 12.01 18.04 9.04
N TYR A 349 11.69 17.66 7.80
CA TYR A 349 12.42 16.60 7.09
C TYR A 349 13.94 16.81 7.03
N LYS A 350 14.39 18.06 6.81
CA LYS A 350 15.82 18.41 6.77
C LYS A 350 16.49 18.38 8.15
N SER A 351 15.72 18.51 9.22
CA SER A 351 16.20 18.65 10.59
C SER A 351 16.23 17.32 11.36
N LEU A 352 15.79 16.23 10.72
CA LEU A 352 15.70 14.91 11.34
C LEU A 352 17.07 14.32 11.68
N ASP A 353 17.19 13.82 12.92
CA ASP A 353 18.25 12.87 13.27
C ASP A 353 17.86 11.47 12.78
N LYS A 354 18.44 11.08 11.65
CA LYS A 354 18.16 9.81 10.96
C LYS A 354 18.50 8.57 11.78
N ALA A 355 19.36 8.70 12.79
CA ALA A 355 19.80 7.56 13.59
C ALA A 355 18.83 7.20 14.72
N THR A 356 18.07 8.18 15.21
CA THR A 356 17.26 8.03 16.44
C THR A 356 15.79 8.34 16.26
N TYR A 357 15.40 8.93 15.13
CA TYR A 357 14.02 9.34 14.91
C TYR A 357 13.09 8.13 14.74
N ASP A 358 11.94 8.19 15.43
CA ASP A 358 10.90 7.18 15.36
C ASP A 358 10.07 7.40 14.08
N GLY A 359 10.41 6.65 13.03
CA GLY A 359 9.76 6.81 11.73
C GLY A 359 8.27 6.47 11.74
N ASP A 360 7.83 5.53 12.58
CA ASP A 360 6.40 5.17 12.68
C ASP A 360 5.61 6.34 13.30
N GLN A 361 6.13 6.91 14.39
CA GLN A 361 5.51 8.06 15.03
C GLN A 361 5.53 9.29 14.12
N GLY A 362 6.62 9.50 13.38
CA GLY A 362 6.73 10.59 12.43
C GLY A 362 5.71 10.51 11.30
N GLN A 363 5.43 9.31 10.78
CA GLN A 363 4.40 9.13 9.77
C GLN A 363 2.99 9.46 10.29
N ILE A 364 2.66 9.06 11.52
CA ILE A 364 1.36 9.38 12.13
C ILE A 364 1.12 10.90 12.15
N PHE A 365 2.15 11.69 12.47
CA PHE A 365 2.04 13.15 12.45
C PHE A 365 1.93 13.73 11.04
N ALA A 366 2.63 13.15 10.06
CA ALA A 366 2.52 13.55 8.66
C ALA A 366 1.12 13.28 8.10
N GLU A 367 0.55 12.09 8.34
CA GLU A 367 -0.81 11.71 7.93
C GLU A 367 -1.87 12.60 8.60
N ALA A 368 -1.73 12.87 9.90
CA ALA A 368 -2.64 13.76 10.60
C ALA A 368 -2.63 15.19 10.01
N LEU A 369 -1.46 15.66 9.57
CA LEU A 369 -1.33 16.97 8.93
C LEU A 369 -1.95 16.98 7.53
N VAL A 370 -1.77 15.92 6.73
CA VAL A 370 -2.42 15.77 5.41
C VAL A 370 -3.93 15.77 5.57
N SER A 371 -4.46 14.92 6.46
CA SER A 371 -5.90 14.83 6.72
C SER A 371 -6.47 16.15 7.20
N ALA A 372 -5.80 16.85 8.11
CA ALA A 372 -6.27 18.14 8.60
C ALA A 372 -6.19 19.24 7.54
N GLN A 373 -5.25 19.15 6.59
CA GLN A 373 -5.19 20.06 5.45
C GLN A 373 -6.38 19.81 4.50
N ASP A 374 -6.63 18.54 4.17
CA ASP A 374 -7.73 18.14 3.29
C ASP A 374 -9.08 18.61 3.85
N ASP A 375 -9.33 18.34 5.14
CA ASP A 375 -10.51 18.83 5.85
C ASP A 375 -10.62 20.36 5.78
N LEU A 376 -9.53 21.10 6.04
CA LEU A 376 -9.54 22.57 6.02
C LEU A 376 -9.78 23.14 4.61
N ILE A 377 -9.23 22.52 3.57
CA ILE A 377 -9.50 22.91 2.17
C ILE A 377 -10.96 22.63 1.83
N ALA A 378 -11.47 21.46 2.18
CA ALA A 378 -12.86 21.10 1.92
C ALA A 378 -13.83 22.07 2.59
N THR A 379 -13.57 22.43 3.85
CA THR A 379 -14.36 23.45 4.56
C THR A 379 -14.23 24.83 3.90
N ALA A 380 -13.05 25.21 3.41
CA ALA A 380 -12.85 26.50 2.74
C ALA A 380 -13.49 26.61 1.35
N LEU A 381 -13.66 25.49 0.65
CA LEU A 381 -14.20 25.46 -0.72
C LEU A 381 -15.68 25.10 -0.81
N TYR A 382 -16.18 24.22 0.06
CA TYR A 382 -17.48 23.56 -0.13
C TYR A 382 -18.48 23.77 1.01
N GLU A 383 -18.04 24.20 2.19
CA GLU A 383 -18.97 24.61 3.25
C GLU A 383 -19.39 26.08 3.02
N GLY A 384 -20.25 26.29 2.02
CA GLY A 384 -20.71 27.60 1.50
C GLY A 384 -21.59 28.43 2.43
N ASP A 385 -21.54 28.21 3.74
CA ASP A 385 -22.11 29.10 4.74
C ASP A 385 -21.18 29.13 5.96
N TYR A 386 -20.29 30.12 6.01
CA TYR A 386 -19.51 30.49 7.21
C TYR A 386 -20.39 30.86 8.43
N GLU A 387 -21.72 30.68 8.32
CA GLU A 387 -22.68 30.81 9.41
C GLU A 387 -22.41 29.83 10.56
N ASP A 388 -21.80 28.66 10.30
CA ASP A 388 -21.20 27.84 11.34
C ASP A 388 -19.70 28.17 11.52
N ALA A 389 -19.41 29.41 11.92
CA ALA A 389 -18.05 29.87 12.24
C ALA A 389 -17.33 28.95 13.25
N ALA A 390 -18.06 28.12 14.01
CA ALA A 390 -17.48 27.13 14.90
C ALA A 390 -16.94 25.89 14.15
N SER A 391 -17.54 25.47 13.02
CA SER A 391 -16.99 24.38 12.18
C SER A 391 -15.68 24.82 11.53
N PHE A 392 -15.66 26.02 10.94
CA PHE A 392 -14.50 26.58 10.27
C PHE A 392 -13.32 26.81 11.23
N GLN A 393 -13.58 27.45 12.38
CA GLN A 393 -12.54 27.62 13.40
C GLN A 393 -12.01 26.28 13.90
N LYS A 394 -12.87 25.27 14.05
CA LYS A 394 -12.45 23.92 14.45
C LYS A 394 -11.55 23.25 13.42
N ALA A 395 -11.80 23.43 12.12
CA ALA A 395 -10.93 22.92 11.06
C ALA A 395 -9.53 23.58 11.13
N ILE A 396 -9.48 24.91 11.32
CA ILE A 396 -8.22 25.62 11.50
C ILE A 396 -7.48 25.15 12.77
N ASP A 397 -8.18 25.03 13.90
CA ASP A 397 -7.60 24.56 15.17
C ASP A 397 -7.02 23.15 15.03
N THR A 398 -7.74 22.26 14.32
CA THR A 398 -7.30 20.89 14.04
C THR A 398 -6.01 20.88 13.20
N TYR A 399 -5.95 21.71 12.16
CA TYR A 399 -4.74 21.88 11.35
C TYR A 399 -3.56 22.44 12.17
N MET A 400 -3.82 23.43 13.03
CA MET A 400 -2.81 24.02 13.92
C MET A 400 -2.28 23.02 14.94
N ASP A 401 -3.14 22.19 15.52
CA ASP A 401 -2.75 21.14 16.45
C ASP A 401 -1.95 20.02 15.75
N ALA A 402 -2.29 19.68 14.50
CA ALA A 402 -1.50 18.76 13.67
C ALA A 402 -0.11 19.34 13.38
N CYS A 403 -0.02 20.60 12.95
CA CYS A 403 1.25 21.31 12.74
C CYS A 403 2.11 21.34 14.01
N ARG A 404 1.50 21.67 15.15
CA ARG A 404 2.19 21.76 16.45
C ARG A 404 2.71 20.41 16.90
N SER A 405 1.89 19.37 16.79
CA SER A 405 2.24 18.00 17.18
C SER A 405 3.38 17.49 16.31
N PHE A 406 3.34 17.75 15.00
CA PHE A 406 4.39 17.35 14.10
C PHE A 406 5.70 18.13 14.36
N HIS A 407 5.62 19.43 14.59
CA HIS A 407 6.78 20.25 14.94
C HIS A 407 7.44 19.78 16.25
N ALA A 408 6.63 19.50 17.27
CA ALA A 408 7.10 19.02 18.57
C ALA A 408 7.80 17.66 18.50
N SER A 409 7.49 16.85 17.47
CA SER A 409 8.14 15.55 17.25
C SER A 409 9.62 15.67 16.84
N VAL A 410 10.04 16.83 16.31
CA VAL A 410 11.43 17.11 15.90
C VAL A 410 11.97 18.32 16.69
N PRO A 411 12.54 18.09 17.90
CA PRO A 411 13.02 19.17 18.75
C PRO A 411 14.05 20.07 18.06
N GLY A 412 13.81 21.38 18.10
CA GLY A 412 14.71 22.39 17.53
C GLY A 412 14.54 22.63 16.02
N ALA A 413 13.56 21.99 15.37
CA ALA A 413 13.24 22.29 13.99
C ALA A 413 12.73 23.73 13.80
N PRO A 414 13.07 24.41 12.69
CA PRO A 414 12.49 25.70 12.35
C PRO A 414 11.09 25.55 11.73
N GLY A 415 10.41 26.67 11.46
CA GLY A 415 9.16 26.70 10.67
C GLY A 415 7.90 27.03 11.46
N TRP A 416 7.81 26.64 12.73
CA TRP A 416 6.60 26.90 13.56
C TRP A 416 6.22 28.38 13.66
N ALA A 417 7.21 29.27 13.79
CA ALA A 417 6.96 30.71 13.89
C ALA A 417 6.24 31.28 12.65
N SER A 418 6.51 30.75 11.46
CA SER A 418 5.84 31.16 10.22
C SER A 418 4.39 30.68 10.18
N VAL A 419 4.14 29.45 10.66
CA VAL A 419 2.77 28.90 10.76
C VAL A 419 1.95 29.73 11.75
N GLN A 420 2.47 29.99 12.94
CA GLN A 420 1.79 30.80 13.95
C GLN A 420 1.50 32.22 13.44
N ALA A 421 2.46 32.85 12.76
CA ALA A 421 2.26 34.19 12.20
C ALA A 421 1.19 34.23 11.10
N ALA A 422 1.09 33.18 10.28
CA ALA A 422 0.04 33.06 9.27
C ALA A 422 -1.34 32.84 9.91
N TYR A 423 -1.42 32.01 10.95
CA TYR A 423 -2.64 31.81 11.73
C TYR A 423 -3.12 33.10 12.42
N ASP A 424 -2.21 33.83 13.08
CA ASP A 424 -2.54 35.09 13.78
C ASP A 424 -3.02 36.19 12.81
N ALA A 425 -2.77 36.04 11.50
CA ALA A 425 -3.18 36.97 10.47
C ALA A 425 -4.57 36.65 9.87
N ILE A 426 -5.18 35.51 10.23
CA ILE A 426 -6.52 35.15 9.78
C ILE A 426 -7.54 36.09 10.43
N GLN A 427 -8.40 36.69 9.60
CA GLN A 427 -9.50 37.55 10.02
C GLN A 427 -10.80 36.87 9.57
N LEU A 428 -11.50 36.27 10.54
CA LEU A 428 -12.84 35.71 10.38
C LEU A 428 -13.91 36.78 10.62
#